data_AF-A0A9P7W0L7-F1
#
_entry.id   AF-A0A9P7W0L7-F1
#
_cell.length_a   1.000
_cell.length_b   1.000
_cell.length_c   1.000
_cell.angle_alpha   90.00
_cell.angle_beta   90.00
_cell.angle_gamma   90.00
#
_symmetry.space_group_name_H-M   'P 1'
#
loop_
_entity.id
_entity.type
_entity.pdbx_description
1 polymer ?
#
loop_
_entity_poly.entity_id
_entity_poly.type
_entity_poly.pdbx_seq_one_letter_code
_entity_poly.pdbx_strand_id
1 'polypeptide(L)'
;MPPFTLRKYEHLEEPLAVQPISQSSSHSESYYWEDIVVQVEDTLFRFPKHHLMERSEAFRSMLSMPQGSNEPEGFSDDRPIKLSGISKVEFERLLQVLHPKDAQKQPHLSLNAWLSVIKLSSL
;
A
#
# COMPACT_ATOMS: atom_id res chain seq x y z
N MET A 1 76.93 -7.72 -6.03
CA MET A 1 77.12 -6.38 -6.66
C MET A 1 76.99 -6.55 -8.17
N PRO A 2 76.40 -5.63 -8.95
CA PRO A 2 75.84 -4.29 -8.65
C PRO A 2 74.36 -4.16 -9.14
N PRO A 3 73.81 -2.98 -9.45
CA PRO A 3 73.23 -1.98 -8.54
C PRO A 3 71.69 -1.87 -8.65
N PHE A 4 71.02 -1.49 -7.55
CA PHE A 4 69.62 -1.06 -7.57
C PHE A 4 69.57 0.46 -7.76
N THR A 5 69.11 0.91 -8.93
CA THR A 5 68.86 2.32 -9.20
C THR A 5 67.36 2.60 -9.05
N LEU A 6 67.02 3.37 -8.01
CA LEU A 6 65.69 3.96 -7.79
C LEU A 6 65.33 4.91 -8.94
N ARG A 7 64.13 4.73 -9.53
CA ARG A 7 63.41 5.84 -10.18
C ARG A 7 61.96 5.88 -9.70
N LYS A 8 61.73 6.94 -8.90
CA LYS A 8 60.53 7.76 -8.77
C LYS A 8 59.32 7.17 -8.02
N TYR A 9 59.28 7.50 -6.74
CA TYR A 9 58.04 7.84 -6.05
C TYR A 9 57.52 9.16 -6.60
N GLU A 10 56.48 9.11 -7.43
CA GLU A 10 55.67 10.29 -7.78
C GLU A 10 54.36 9.81 -8.41
N HIS A 11 53.40 9.45 -7.57
CA HIS A 11 52.00 9.91 -7.65
C HIS A 11 51.27 9.30 -6.44
N LEU A 12 51.09 10.09 -5.38
CA LEU A 12 50.13 9.76 -4.34
C LEU A 12 48.74 9.97 -4.97
N GLU A 13 48.12 8.93 -5.51
CA GLU A 13 46.67 8.98 -5.70
C GLU A 13 46.05 8.96 -4.31
N GLU A 14 45.46 10.10 -3.92
CA GLU A 14 44.49 10.16 -2.83
C GLU A 14 43.47 9.03 -3.01
N PRO A 15 43.16 8.24 -1.96
CA PRO A 15 42.12 7.25 -2.07
C PRO A 15 40.82 7.98 -2.39
N LEU A 16 40.30 7.75 -3.60
CA LEU A 16 38.98 8.20 -4.01
C LEU A 16 38.02 7.86 -2.89
N ALA A 17 37.48 8.88 -2.22
CA ALA A 17 36.42 8.72 -1.25
C ALA A 17 35.28 7.99 -1.99
N VAL A 18 35.11 6.71 -1.67
CA VAL A 18 34.01 5.90 -2.16
C VAL A 18 32.76 6.49 -1.55
N GLN A 19 32.13 7.42 -2.27
CA GLN A 19 30.83 7.91 -1.89
C GLN A 19 29.85 6.73 -2.01
N PRO A 20 29.07 6.43 -0.96
CA PRO A 20 28.08 5.36 -1.05
C PRO A 20 27.13 5.69 -2.20
N ILE A 21 27.11 4.81 -3.19
CA ILE A 21 26.23 4.87 -4.35
C ILE A 21 24.82 4.85 -3.78
N SER A 22 24.18 6.02 -3.69
CA SER A 22 22.77 6.11 -3.31
C SER A 22 21.95 5.63 -4.51
N GLN A 23 21.88 4.31 -4.69
CA GLN A 23 20.88 3.72 -5.59
C GLN A 23 19.51 4.02 -4.97
N SER A 24 18.83 5.03 -5.51
CA SER A 24 17.40 5.18 -5.29
C SER A 24 16.71 3.97 -5.92
N SER A 25 16.15 3.10 -5.09
CA SER A 25 15.30 2.00 -5.55
C SER A 25 14.11 2.57 -6.34
N SER A 26 13.87 2.06 -7.55
CA SER A 26 12.67 2.38 -8.33
C SER A 26 11.51 1.47 -7.93
N HIS A 27 10.29 2.01 -7.96
CA HIS A 27 9.07 1.24 -7.72
C HIS A 27 8.66 0.49 -8.99
N SER A 28 8.18 -0.75 -8.85
CA SER A 28 7.63 -1.52 -9.96
C SER A 28 6.23 -1.02 -10.31
N GLU A 29 6.01 -0.62 -11.57
CA GLU A 29 4.68 -0.16 -12.02
C GLU A 29 3.58 -1.21 -11.85
N SER A 30 3.91 -2.50 -11.96
CA SER A 30 2.92 -3.59 -11.89
C SER A 30 2.75 -4.19 -10.49
N TYR A 31 3.73 -4.01 -9.60
CA TYR A 31 3.79 -4.70 -8.30
C TYR A 31 4.04 -3.79 -7.11
N TYR A 32 4.00 -2.47 -7.28
CA TYR A 32 4.09 -1.50 -6.19
C TYR A 32 2.72 -0.85 -5.94
N TRP A 33 1.95 -1.45 -5.04
CA TRP A 33 0.58 -1.04 -4.77
C TRP A 33 0.49 -0.11 -3.56
N GLU A 34 -0.41 0.87 -3.63
CA GLU A 34 -0.80 1.65 -2.47
C GLU A 34 -1.86 0.88 -1.66
N ASP A 35 -1.66 0.82 -0.36
CA ASP A 35 -2.67 0.31 0.57
C ASP A 35 -3.57 1.43 1.07
N ILE A 36 -4.73 1.04 1.59
CA ILE A 36 -5.65 1.92 2.31
C ILE A 36 -6.04 1.30 3.65
N VAL A 37 -6.14 2.15 4.66
CA VAL A 37 -6.57 1.80 6.02
C VAL A 37 -7.97 2.33 6.29
N VAL A 38 -8.89 1.43 6.63
CA VAL A 38 -10.28 1.72 6.95
C VAL A 38 -10.58 1.24 8.36
N GLN A 39 -11.21 2.09 9.16
CA GLN A 39 -11.73 1.73 10.48
C GLN A 39 -13.23 1.52 10.41
N VAL A 40 -13.68 0.35 10.87
CA VAL A 40 -15.10 0.04 11.09
C VAL A 40 -15.25 -0.39 12.54
N GLU A 41 -16.11 0.31 13.29
CA GLU A 41 -16.21 0.16 14.74
C GLU A 41 -14.83 0.33 15.42
N ASP A 42 -14.35 -0.66 16.15
CA ASP A 42 -13.05 -0.71 16.84
C ASP A 42 -11.98 -1.51 16.05
N THR A 43 -12.25 -1.90 14.81
CA THR A 43 -11.37 -2.74 14.00
C THR A 43 -10.79 -1.98 12.79
N LEU A 44 -9.47 -2.09 12.58
CA LEU A 44 -8.76 -1.59 11.42
C LEU A 44 -8.64 -2.66 10.32
N PHE A 45 -8.83 -2.25 9.08
CA PHE A 45 -8.71 -3.07 7.89
C PHE A 45 -7.73 -2.42 6.92
N ARG A 46 -6.73 -3.18 6.45
CA ARG A 46 -5.76 -2.74 5.45
C ARG A 46 -5.82 -3.64 4.22
N PHE A 47 -5.93 -3.04 3.05
CA PHE A 47 -5.97 -3.75 1.77
C PHE A 47 -5.56 -2.83 0.60
N PRO A 48 -5.26 -3.39 -0.59
CA PRO A 48 -4.84 -2.57 -1.73
C PRO A 48 -5.93 -1.59 -2.19
N LYS A 49 -5.57 -0.32 -2.34
CA LYS A 49 -6.45 0.80 -2.72
C LYS A 49 -7.13 0.61 -4.07
N HIS A 50 -6.42 0.02 -5.03
CA HIS A 50 -6.91 -0.17 -6.40
C HIS A 50 -8.19 -1.02 -6.47
N HIS A 51 -8.38 -1.98 -5.54
CA HIS A 51 -9.57 -2.81 -5.49
C HIS A 51 -10.87 -2.02 -5.27
N LEU A 52 -10.82 -0.89 -4.54
CA LEU A 52 -11.98 -0.03 -4.36
C LEU A 52 -12.15 0.94 -5.54
N MET A 53 -11.05 1.51 -6.03
CA MET A 53 -11.07 2.50 -7.11
C MET A 53 -11.60 1.92 -8.42
N GLU A 54 -11.28 0.66 -8.72
CA GLU A 54 -11.75 -0.01 -9.94
C GLU A 54 -13.24 -0.37 -9.87
N ARG A 55 -13.77 -0.61 -8.67
CA ARG A 55 -15.10 -1.20 -8.47
C ARG A 55 -16.16 -0.22 -8.01
N SER A 56 -15.77 0.98 -7.58
CA SER A 56 -16.72 2.00 -7.12
C SER A 56 -16.26 3.41 -7.50
N GLU A 57 -17.12 4.09 -8.24
CA GLU A 57 -16.94 5.50 -8.59
C GLU A 57 -17.00 6.42 -7.38
N ALA A 58 -17.80 6.08 -6.35
CA ALA A 58 -17.87 6.83 -5.11
C ALA A 58 -16.52 6.79 -4.37
N PHE A 59 -15.92 5.61 -4.22
CA PHE A 59 -14.60 5.47 -3.61
C PHE A 59 -13.50 6.11 -4.47
N ARG A 60 -13.56 5.97 -5.80
CA ARG A 60 -12.64 6.69 -6.69
C ARG A 60 -12.70 8.19 -6.47
N SER A 61 -13.90 8.77 -6.48
CA SER A 61 -14.08 10.20 -6.30
C SER A 61 -13.59 10.67 -4.93
N MET A 62 -13.95 9.94 -3.86
CA MET A 62 -13.54 10.25 -2.48
C MET A 62 -12.02 10.21 -2.31
N LEU A 63 -11.36 9.20 -2.85
CA LEU A 63 -9.92 8.99 -2.70
C LEU A 63 -9.07 9.83 -3.67
N SER A 64 -9.67 10.36 -4.74
CA SER A 64 -9.03 11.30 -5.67
C SER A 64 -9.19 12.77 -5.25
N MET A 65 -9.97 13.08 -4.22
CA MET A 65 -10.05 14.44 -3.71
C MET A 65 -8.70 14.87 -3.13
N PRO A 66 -8.22 16.10 -3.45
CA PRO A 66 -6.99 16.62 -2.87
C PRO A 66 -7.18 16.75 -1.36
N GLN A 67 -6.56 15.85 -0.63
CA GLN A 67 -6.43 15.93 0.82
C GLN A 67 -5.41 17.05 1.08
N GLY A 68 -5.68 17.93 2.04
CA GLY A 68 -4.88 19.13 2.31
C GLY A 68 -3.41 18.84 2.71
N SER A 69 -2.73 19.80 3.32
CA SER A 69 -1.30 19.68 3.67
C SER A 69 -0.94 18.58 4.69
N ASN A 70 -1.93 17.87 5.23
CA ASN A 70 -1.74 16.78 6.18
C ASN A 70 -1.81 15.43 5.46
N GLU A 71 -1.18 14.41 6.04
CA GLU A 71 -1.22 13.03 5.54
C GLU A 71 -2.66 12.60 5.20
N PRO A 72 -2.93 12.07 4.00
CA PRO A 72 -4.29 11.76 3.57
C PRO A 72 -4.96 10.72 4.47
N GLU A 73 -6.26 10.86 4.69
CA GLU A 73 -7.07 9.88 5.41
C GLU A 73 -6.99 8.51 4.72
N GLY A 74 -6.74 7.47 5.51
CA GLY A 74 -6.54 6.09 5.07
C GLY A 74 -5.10 5.74 4.72
N PHE A 75 -4.13 6.64 4.91
CA PHE A 75 -2.72 6.34 4.65
C PHE A 75 -2.06 5.53 5.78
N SER A 76 -2.49 5.73 7.02
CA SER A 76 -1.90 5.15 8.22
C SER A 76 -2.96 4.67 9.22
N ASP A 77 -2.53 3.83 10.16
CA ASP A 77 -3.35 3.36 11.27
C ASP A 77 -3.75 4.52 12.23
N ASP A 78 -2.98 5.62 12.22
CA ASP A 78 -3.25 6.83 13.03
C ASP A 78 -4.33 7.74 12.41
N ARG A 79 -4.46 7.74 11.07
CA ARG A 79 -5.53 8.43 10.34
C ARG A 79 -6.26 7.47 9.39
N PRO A 80 -7.02 6.48 9.90
CA PRO A 80 -7.81 5.59 9.06
C PRO A 80 -9.05 6.31 8.53
N ILE A 81 -9.62 5.81 7.43
CA ILE A 81 -10.95 6.24 6.97
C ILE A 81 -12.00 5.63 7.90
N LYS A 82 -12.73 6.47 8.63
CA LYS A 82 -13.73 5.99 9.59
C LYS A 82 -15.09 5.81 8.93
N LEU A 83 -15.54 4.57 8.80
CA LEU A 83 -16.89 4.26 8.33
C LEU A 83 -17.83 4.09 9.52
N SER A 84 -18.85 4.94 9.58
CA SER A 84 -19.90 4.88 10.61
C SER A 84 -21.18 4.27 10.05
N GLY A 85 -21.97 3.59 10.90
CA GLY A 85 -23.23 2.96 10.51
C GLY A 85 -23.11 1.62 9.79
N ILE A 86 -21.89 1.07 9.68
CA ILE A 86 -21.60 -0.25 9.14
C ILE A 86 -21.03 -1.10 10.28
N SER A 87 -21.53 -2.32 10.45
CA SER A 87 -20.93 -3.25 11.43
C SER A 87 -19.67 -3.90 10.86
N LYS A 88 -18.71 -4.23 11.74
CA LYS A 88 -17.49 -4.96 11.36
C LYS A 88 -17.79 -6.21 10.52
N VAL A 89 -18.80 -6.98 10.94
CA VAL A 89 -19.16 -8.24 10.29
C VAL A 89 -19.72 -8.02 8.88
N GLU A 90 -20.51 -6.97 8.66
CA GLU A 90 -21.00 -6.63 7.32
C GLU A 90 -19.84 -6.23 6.40
N PHE A 91 -18.89 -5.44 6.94
CA PHE A 91 -17.71 -5.03 6.18
C PHE A 91 -16.77 -6.20 5.84
N GLU A 92 -16.55 -7.14 6.78
CA GLU A 92 -15.79 -8.37 6.52
C GLU A 92 -16.41 -9.20 5.40
N ARG A 93 -17.74 -9.30 5.33
CA ARG A 93 -18.44 -10.01 4.25
C ARG A 93 -18.26 -9.30 2.91
N LEU A 94 -18.31 -7.97 2.90
CA LEU A 94 -18.01 -7.19 1.70
C LEU A 94 -16.58 -7.46 1.23
N LEU A 95 -15.60 -7.41 2.14
CA LEU A 95 -14.20 -7.71 1.82
C LEU A 95 -13.99 -9.16 1.36
N GLN A 96 -14.74 -10.14 1.87
CA GLN A 96 -14.66 -11.52 1.37
C GLN A 96 -15.09 -11.65 -0.10
N VAL A 97 -16.02 -10.81 -0.56
CA VAL A 97 -16.46 -10.77 -1.96
C VAL A 97 -15.50 -9.95 -2.81
N LEU A 98 -15.05 -8.81 -2.30
CA LEU A 98 -14.16 -7.92 -3.05
C LEU A 98 -12.73 -8.44 -3.13
N HIS A 99 -12.25 -9.05 -2.05
CA HIS A 99 -10.90 -9.55 -1.85
C HIS A 99 -10.89 -10.92 -1.15
N PRO A 100 -11.25 -12.00 -1.87
CA PRO A 100 -11.21 -13.33 -1.31
C PRO A 100 -9.79 -13.68 -0.87
N LYS A 101 -9.61 -14.11 0.39
CA LYS A 101 -8.31 -14.59 0.89
C LYS A 101 -7.82 -15.81 0.10
N ASP A 102 -8.76 -16.61 -0.41
CA ASP A 102 -8.52 -17.77 -1.26
C ASP A 102 -9.21 -17.53 -2.61
N ALA A 103 -8.45 -17.18 -3.67
CA ALA A 103 -9.00 -16.91 -5.01
C ALA A 103 -9.76 -18.12 -5.63
N GLN A 104 -9.53 -19.33 -5.10
CA GLN A 104 -10.16 -20.58 -5.55
C GLN A 104 -11.41 -20.96 -4.74
N LYS A 105 -11.71 -20.28 -3.62
CA LYS A 105 -12.91 -20.54 -2.83
C LYS A 105 -13.94 -19.47 -3.15
N GLN A 106 -15.06 -19.88 -3.74
CA GLN A 106 -16.23 -19.01 -3.76
C GLN A 106 -16.65 -18.74 -2.32
N PRO A 107 -16.91 -17.49 -1.94
CA PRO A 107 -17.31 -17.17 -0.58
C PRO A 107 -18.66 -17.85 -0.31
N HIS A 108 -18.65 -18.83 0.60
CA HIS A 108 -19.84 -19.60 0.95
C HIS A 108 -20.70 -18.79 1.93
N LEU A 109 -21.34 -17.74 1.41
CA LEU A 109 -22.14 -16.80 2.18
C LEU A 109 -23.59 -17.29 2.31
N SER A 110 -24.17 -17.16 3.50
CA SER A 110 -25.60 -17.36 3.70
C SER A 110 -26.42 -16.23 3.05
N LEU A 111 -27.73 -16.43 2.86
CA LEU A 111 -28.61 -15.40 2.28
C LEU A 111 -28.52 -14.05 3.02
N ASN A 112 -28.49 -14.08 4.36
CA ASN A 112 -28.35 -12.87 5.17
C ASN A 112 -26.99 -12.19 4.95
N ALA A 113 -25.93 -12.96 4.72
CA ALA A 113 -24.63 -12.40 4.42
C ALA A 113 -24.60 -11.76 3.02
N TRP A 114 -25.25 -12.36 2.02
CA TRP A 114 -25.45 -11.75 0.71
C TRP A 114 -26.28 -10.46 0.77
N LEU A 115 -27.33 -10.43 1.59
CA LEU A 115 -28.13 -9.21 1.80
C LEU A 115 -27.29 -8.07 2.39
N SER A 116 -26.40 -8.36 3.34
CA SER A 116 -25.44 -7.38 3.86
C SER A 116 -24.53 -6.83 2.75
N VAL A 117 -23.99 -7.69 1.88
CA VAL A 117 -23.12 -7.26 0.77
C VAL A 117 -23.88 -6.34 -0.18
N ILE A 118 -25.10 -6.72 -0.58
CA ILE A 118 -25.92 -5.91 -1.49
C ILE A 118 -26.22 -4.54 -0.88
N LYS A 119 -26.64 -4.51 0.39
CA LYS A 119 -26.94 -3.27 1.11
C LYS A 119 -25.73 -2.32 1.15
N LEU A 120 -24.53 -2.85 1.42
CA LEU A 120 -23.31 -2.04 1.45
C LEU A 120 -22.83 -1.62 0.06
N SER A 121 -23.10 -2.42 -0.98
CA SER A 121 -22.73 -2.08 -2.36
C SER A 121 -23.59 -0.97 -2.97
N SER A 122 -24.77 -0.71 -2.41
CA SER A 122 -25.70 0.33 -2.84
C SER A 122 -25.57 1.66 -2.09
N LEU A 123 -24.62 1.76 -1.15
CA LEU A 123 -24.25 3.01 -0.48
C LEU A 123 -23.36 3.86 -1.39
#